data_AF-A0A927C8S7-F1
#
_entry.id   AF-A0A927C8S7-F1
#
_cell.length_a   1.000
_cell.length_b   1.000
_cell.length_c   1.000
_cell.angle_alpha   90.00
_cell.angle_beta   90.00
_cell.angle_gamma   90.00
#
_symmetry.space_group_name_H-M   'P 1'
#
loop_
_entity.id
_entity.type
_entity.pdbx_description
1 polymer ?
#
loop_
_entity_poly.entity_id
_entity_poly.type
_entity_poly.pdbx_seq_one_letter_code
_entity_poly.pdbx_strand_id
1 'polypeptide(L)'
;MDTREARTESNDSTLSRPSSPMSRRKMLSALGMTGAALLTAGMLTNESRGESVHDSVYGGDDGLDPACCPFTTIAGLRAMTGPIGEPYCYVTDSGCEGPFFYDGSDTASPDNTGLVIVSASGARWKRIHQGEISIAWFGAVGDGATDCTATIQTALDSGLPVWMPPGTYAITGTLRVKANGQLLRGAGRFVTVLKNTANGSPLLHFGDNTDPKTTGYALSCAARDFTLEGNAQSSEGVALLGPQDDVATWGGASRACLLEGVRVSGIGSGPALRVSAWTPTVTGCEFWNSKQGIRIGQQVYSGRFIANYISGHAQEGIYCDVPASKASALLFSGNVVQWCGSAAGMIVLSGGGAWTFQNTYVEVPNAGCNAVWKLSYPGTNVTIDGVHFSSGTGESAIDVVSTDIRLCTVRGMQIFGNVRRGVYITGTLPITTIDSVRQPSGTSSIALIDDQSVRKMTFVNNAPTGIEMAAATIKSLTSTNAITTVDTATGLTQWFVKDGRVYFGGDTSAPNIGVSGTSLNVREGAAEGFLQAAGVLLGADQIGIRYGTGNPEGIVSAPVGSLYLRADGVPGATLYVKESGTGNTGWTAK
;
A
#
# COMPACT_ATOMS: atom_id res chain seq x y z
N MET A 1 -81.58 54.42 -32.75
CA MET A 1 -80.47 54.47 -33.71
C MET A 1 -79.32 53.78 -33.01
N ASP A 2 -79.16 52.47 -33.14
CA ASP A 2 -78.58 51.72 -34.29
C ASP A 2 -77.34 51.03 -33.68
N THR A 3 -76.97 49.77 -33.90
CA THR A 3 -77.38 48.72 -34.85
C THR A 3 -76.87 47.38 -34.28
N ARG A 4 -77.50 46.27 -34.69
CA ARG A 4 -77.04 44.88 -34.49
C ARG A 4 -75.84 44.56 -35.38
N GLU A 5 -74.94 43.67 -34.93
CA GLU A 5 -74.22 42.66 -35.74
C GLU A 5 -73.54 41.64 -34.78
N ALA A 6 -74.05 40.40 -34.74
CA ALA A 6 -73.55 39.20 -35.45
C ALA A 6 -72.44 38.45 -34.69
N ARG A 7 -72.84 37.48 -33.84
CA ARG A 7 -71.98 36.43 -33.29
C ARG A 7 -71.95 35.27 -34.29
N THR A 8 -70.76 34.97 -34.81
CA THR A 8 -70.48 33.77 -35.59
C THR A 8 -70.24 32.60 -34.65
N GLU A 9 -71.05 31.54 -34.78
CA GLU A 9 -70.76 30.22 -34.23
C GLU A 9 -69.72 29.54 -35.13
N SER A 10 -68.61 29.08 -34.53
CA SER A 10 -67.74 28.08 -35.14
C SER A 10 -67.61 26.89 -34.19
N ASN A 11 -68.10 25.74 -34.65
CA ASN A 11 -67.92 24.40 -34.07
C ASN A 11 -66.49 24.19 -33.57
N ASP A 12 -66.32 24.01 -32.27
CA ASP A 12 -65.11 23.40 -31.70
C ASP A 12 -65.33 21.88 -31.59
N SER A 13 -64.70 21.17 -32.50
CA SER A 13 -64.67 19.72 -32.60
C SER A 13 -63.55 19.15 -31.73
N THR A 14 -63.93 18.43 -30.67
CA THR A 14 -63.20 17.30 -30.09
C THR A 14 -61.69 17.49 -29.87
N LEU A 15 -61.32 18.24 -28.84
CA LEU A 15 -60.01 18.09 -28.18
C LEU A 15 -60.13 17.05 -27.06
N SER A 16 -59.50 15.89 -27.26
CA SER A 16 -59.30 14.87 -26.24
C SER A 16 -58.53 15.45 -25.05
N ARG A 17 -59.11 15.34 -23.86
CA ARG A 17 -58.47 15.69 -22.59
C ARG A 17 -57.16 14.90 -22.42
N PRO A 18 -56.05 15.52 -21.96
CA PRO A 18 -54.91 14.77 -21.48
C PRO A 18 -55.32 13.93 -20.26
N SER A 19 -54.76 12.73 -20.18
CA SER A 19 -54.98 11.75 -19.11
C SER A 19 -54.80 12.38 -17.72
N SER A 20 -55.75 12.13 -16.83
CA SER A 20 -55.71 12.63 -15.45
C SER A 20 -54.49 12.07 -14.71
N PRO A 21 -53.75 12.88 -13.92
CA PRO A 21 -52.68 12.37 -13.06
C PRO A 21 -53.26 11.39 -12.03
N MET A 22 -52.53 10.30 -11.78
CA MET A 22 -52.94 9.22 -10.86
C MET A 22 -53.44 9.75 -9.51
N SER A 23 -54.47 9.09 -8.97
CA SER A 23 -54.81 9.27 -7.55
C SER A 23 -53.72 8.66 -6.68
N ARG A 24 -53.38 9.32 -5.55
CA ARG A 24 -52.40 8.82 -4.57
C ARG A 24 -52.63 7.35 -4.18
N ARG A 25 -53.88 6.89 -4.17
CA ARG A 25 -54.24 5.50 -3.86
C ARG A 25 -53.65 4.48 -4.84
N LYS A 26 -53.65 4.77 -6.15
CA LYS A 26 -53.06 3.89 -7.19
C LYS A 26 -51.53 3.85 -7.12
N MET A 27 -50.91 4.98 -6.76
CA MET A 27 -49.47 5.04 -6.51
C MET A 27 -49.06 4.26 -5.26
N LEU A 28 -49.86 4.38 -4.18
CA LEU A 28 -49.62 3.65 -2.93
C LEU A 28 -49.87 2.14 -3.06
N SER A 29 -50.79 1.68 -3.91
CA SER A 29 -50.95 0.23 -4.16
C SER A 29 -49.75 -0.34 -4.91
N ALA A 30 -49.23 0.36 -5.93
CA ALA A 30 -48.00 -0.04 -6.63
C ALA A 30 -46.76 -0.04 -5.72
N LEU A 31 -46.63 0.93 -4.81
CA LEU A 31 -45.54 0.98 -3.83
C LEU A 31 -45.72 -0.01 -2.67
N GLY A 32 -46.96 -0.32 -2.29
CA GLY A 32 -47.30 -1.32 -1.28
C GLY A 32 -46.88 -2.73 -1.68
N MET A 33 -46.93 -3.06 -2.98
CA MET A 33 -46.38 -4.30 -3.55
C MET A 33 -44.86 -4.40 -3.34
N THR A 34 -44.14 -3.28 -3.46
CA THR A 34 -42.68 -3.21 -3.27
C THR A 34 -42.27 -3.49 -1.81
N GLY A 35 -43.05 -3.02 -0.83
CA GLY A 35 -42.74 -3.21 0.60
C GLY A 35 -42.90 -4.65 1.10
N ALA A 36 -43.90 -5.39 0.60
CA ALA A 36 -44.14 -6.79 0.99
C ALA A 36 -43.13 -7.77 0.36
N ALA A 37 -42.70 -7.51 -0.89
CA ALA A 37 -41.65 -8.29 -1.54
C ALA A 37 -40.27 -8.08 -0.88
N LEU A 38 -39.97 -6.87 -0.39
CA LEU A 38 -38.71 -6.56 0.30
C LEU A 38 -38.60 -7.23 1.69
N LEU A 39 -39.72 -7.40 2.40
CA LEU A 39 -39.75 -7.98 3.76
C LEU A 39 -39.61 -9.51 3.77
N THR A 40 -39.90 -10.20 2.66
CA THR A 40 -39.88 -11.68 2.58
C THR A 40 -38.62 -12.23 1.90
N ALA A 41 -37.96 -11.45 1.04
CA ALA A 41 -36.65 -11.80 0.47
C ALA A 41 -35.55 -11.98 1.55
N GLY A 42 -35.73 -11.42 2.74
CA GLY A 42 -34.83 -11.60 3.89
C GLY A 42 -35.02 -12.90 4.69
N MET A 43 -35.99 -13.77 4.36
CA MET A 43 -36.37 -14.92 5.19
C MET A 43 -36.35 -16.30 4.50
N LEU A 44 -35.90 -16.44 3.25
CA LEU A 44 -35.93 -17.74 2.56
C LEU A 44 -34.55 -18.42 2.53
N THR A 45 -34.30 -19.27 3.53
CA THR A 45 -33.42 -20.44 3.41
C THR A 45 -34.25 -21.66 3.00
N ASN A 46 -33.74 -22.41 2.03
CA ASN A 46 -34.16 -23.73 1.51
C ASN A 46 -34.90 -23.79 0.16
N GLU A 47 -34.39 -24.73 -0.63
CA GLU A 47 -34.80 -25.20 -1.94
C GLU A 47 -36.32 -25.33 -2.12
N SER A 48 -36.89 -24.69 -3.16
CA SER A 48 -37.97 -25.31 -3.95
C SER A 48 -38.30 -24.53 -5.24
N ARG A 49 -38.26 -25.27 -6.35
CA ARG A 49 -39.19 -25.25 -7.51
C ARG A 49 -39.75 -23.87 -7.93
N GLY A 50 -39.10 -23.24 -8.92
CA GLY A 50 -39.67 -22.64 -10.15
C GLY A 50 -40.93 -21.77 -10.16
N GLU A 51 -41.59 -21.49 -9.03
CA GLU A 51 -42.76 -20.62 -8.95
C GLU A 51 -42.32 -19.22 -8.49
N SER A 52 -42.87 -18.19 -9.13
CA SER A 52 -42.53 -16.82 -8.80
C SER A 52 -43.05 -16.47 -7.39
N VAL A 53 -42.34 -15.61 -6.66
CA VAL A 53 -42.78 -15.12 -5.34
C VAL A 53 -44.16 -14.43 -5.42
N HIS A 54 -44.53 -13.96 -6.62
CA HIS A 54 -45.85 -13.43 -6.91
C HIS A 54 -46.95 -14.51 -6.85
N ASP A 55 -46.76 -15.67 -7.50
CA ASP A 55 -47.77 -16.73 -7.55
C ASP A 55 -48.04 -17.33 -6.17
N SER A 56 -47.01 -17.42 -5.33
CA SER A 56 -47.13 -17.93 -3.96
C SER A 56 -47.84 -16.99 -2.98
N VAL A 57 -47.88 -15.67 -3.26
CA VAL A 57 -48.45 -14.66 -2.34
C VAL A 57 -49.77 -14.08 -2.86
N TYR A 58 -49.94 -13.96 -4.18
CA TYR A 58 -51.08 -13.30 -4.82
C TYR A 58 -51.86 -14.18 -5.81
N GLY A 59 -51.49 -15.46 -5.97
CA GLY A 59 -52.13 -16.40 -6.91
C GLY A 59 -53.50 -16.96 -6.47
N GLY A 60 -54.10 -16.44 -5.37
CA GLY A 60 -55.43 -16.83 -4.90
C GLY A 60 -56.54 -15.90 -5.38
N ASP A 61 -57.79 -16.37 -5.33
CA ASP A 61 -59.00 -15.65 -5.79
C ASP A 61 -59.28 -14.29 -5.09
N ASP A 62 -58.49 -13.93 -4.07
CA ASP A 62 -58.53 -12.66 -3.32
C ASP A 62 -57.38 -11.69 -3.68
N GLY A 63 -56.65 -11.94 -4.77
CA GLY A 63 -55.58 -11.08 -5.27
C GLY A 63 -56.06 -9.68 -5.67
N LEU A 64 -55.23 -8.66 -5.43
CA LEU A 64 -55.49 -7.24 -5.69
C LEU A 64 -56.15 -6.97 -7.06
N ASP A 65 -57.10 -6.03 -7.09
CA ASP A 65 -57.82 -5.60 -8.30
C ASP A 65 -56.85 -5.36 -9.50
N PRO A 66 -56.90 -6.20 -10.55
CA PRO A 66 -56.08 -6.09 -11.75
C PRO A 66 -56.22 -4.75 -12.48
N ALA A 67 -57.25 -3.95 -12.16
CA ALA A 67 -57.53 -2.65 -12.76
C ALA A 67 -56.60 -1.51 -12.28
N CYS A 68 -55.67 -1.73 -11.34
CA CYS A 68 -54.79 -0.67 -10.84
C CYS A 68 -53.33 -0.73 -11.33
N CYS A 69 -52.83 -1.89 -11.77
CA CYS A 69 -51.50 -2.07 -12.34
C CYS A 69 -51.42 -3.42 -13.08
N PRO A 70 -51.48 -3.46 -14.42
CA PRO A 70 -51.42 -4.72 -15.17
C PRO A 70 -50.07 -5.43 -15.00
N PHE A 71 -50.11 -6.76 -14.85
CA PHE A 71 -48.94 -7.62 -14.89
C PHE A 71 -48.55 -7.94 -16.33
N THR A 72 -47.25 -7.95 -16.59
CA THR A 72 -46.70 -8.20 -17.92
C THR A 72 -45.30 -8.78 -17.82
N THR A 73 -44.75 -9.19 -18.95
CA THR A 73 -43.33 -9.57 -19.07
C THR A 73 -42.56 -8.52 -19.86
N ILE A 74 -41.24 -8.55 -19.81
CA ILE A 74 -40.37 -7.74 -20.68
C ILE A 74 -40.72 -8.01 -22.15
N ALA A 75 -40.92 -9.28 -22.51
CA ALA A 75 -41.37 -9.67 -23.85
C ALA A 75 -42.75 -9.08 -24.19
N GLY A 76 -43.68 -9.11 -23.24
CA GLY A 76 -45.00 -8.49 -23.36
C GLY A 76 -44.91 -6.99 -23.62
N LEU A 77 -44.08 -6.27 -22.85
CA LEU A 77 -43.85 -4.84 -23.07
C LEU A 77 -43.24 -4.53 -24.43
N ARG A 78 -42.25 -5.33 -24.87
CA ARG A 78 -41.64 -5.18 -26.19
C ARG A 78 -42.61 -5.44 -27.33
N ALA A 79 -43.56 -6.36 -27.15
CA ALA A 79 -44.55 -6.72 -28.17
C ALA A 79 -45.69 -5.70 -28.34
N MET A 80 -45.80 -4.67 -27.49
CA MET A 80 -46.93 -3.73 -27.56
C MET A 80 -46.90 -2.84 -28.80
N THR A 81 -48.00 -2.86 -29.55
CA THR A 81 -48.18 -2.14 -30.83
C THR A 81 -49.28 -1.07 -30.78
N GLY A 82 -50.18 -1.14 -29.79
CA GLY A 82 -51.35 -0.27 -29.67
C GLY A 82 -51.13 0.98 -28.79
N PRO A 83 -52.15 1.86 -28.71
CA PRO A 83 -52.13 2.99 -27.78
C PRO A 83 -52.03 2.49 -26.34
N ILE A 84 -51.34 3.26 -25.50
CA ILE A 84 -51.09 2.87 -24.11
C ILE A 84 -52.32 3.24 -23.29
N GLY A 85 -53.06 2.22 -22.86
CA GLY A 85 -54.26 2.37 -22.04
C GLY A 85 -53.92 2.70 -20.59
N GLU A 86 -53.04 1.93 -19.97
CA GLU A 86 -52.61 2.11 -18.57
C GLU A 86 -51.12 2.51 -18.53
N PRO A 87 -50.75 3.65 -17.91
CA PRO A 87 -49.36 4.15 -17.95
C PRO A 87 -48.44 3.48 -16.90
N TYR A 88 -48.89 2.44 -16.20
CA TYR A 88 -48.12 1.68 -15.22
C TYR A 88 -48.30 0.19 -15.46
N CYS A 89 -47.29 -0.60 -15.16
CA CYS A 89 -47.36 -2.06 -15.17
C CYS A 89 -46.36 -2.65 -14.18
N TYR A 90 -46.52 -3.94 -13.89
CA TYR A 90 -45.56 -4.71 -13.09
C TYR A 90 -44.96 -5.83 -13.95
N VAL A 91 -43.64 -5.81 -14.12
CA VAL A 91 -42.91 -6.87 -14.83
C VAL A 91 -42.73 -8.06 -13.89
N THR A 92 -42.99 -9.27 -14.39
CA THR A 92 -42.95 -10.52 -13.60
C THR A 92 -41.84 -11.49 -13.99
N ASP A 93 -40.98 -11.13 -14.95
CA ASP A 93 -39.83 -11.96 -15.33
C ASP A 93 -38.92 -12.21 -14.11
N SER A 94 -38.58 -13.47 -13.87
CA SER A 94 -37.78 -13.90 -12.72
C SER A 94 -36.44 -13.14 -12.64
N GLY A 95 -36.17 -12.51 -11.51
CA GLY A 95 -34.95 -11.70 -11.28
C GLY A 95 -34.98 -10.31 -11.91
N CYS A 96 -36.04 -9.97 -12.65
CA CYS A 96 -36.27 -8.69 -13.32
C CYS A 96 -37.54 -7.99 -12.81
N GLU A 97 -38.17 -8.51 -11.76
CA GLU A 97 -39.48 -8.08 -11.30
C GLU A 97 -39.48 -6.61 -10.90
N GLY A 98 -40.63 -5.97 -11.10
CA GLY A 98 -40.85 -4.64 -10.54
C GLY A 98 -41.72 -3.72 -11.38
N PRO A 99 -42.06 -2.57 -10.81
CA PRO A 99 -42.95 -1.61 -11.45
C PRO A 99 -42.26 -0.80 -12.55
N PHE A 100 -42.97 -0.56 -13.65
CA PHE A 100 -42.60 0.32 -14.74
C PHE A 100 -43.69 1.35 -15.01
N PHE A 101 -43.29 2.52 -15.50
CA PHE A 101 -44.22 3.54 -16.00
C PHE A 101 -43.90 3.93 -17.43
N TYR A 102 -44.93 4.28 -18.20
CA TYR A 102 -44.76 4.84 -19.52
C TYR A 102 -44.39 6.33 -19.43
N ASP A 103 -43.27 6.70 -20.06
CA ASP A 103 -42.87 8.09 -20.25
C ASP A 103 -43.11 8.51 -21.70
N GLY A 104 -44.22 9.22 -21.94
CA GLY A 104 -44.55 9.72 -23.28
C GLY A 104 -43.72 10.90 -23.74
N SER A 105 -42.93 11.51 -22.85
CA SER A 105 -42.01 12.60 -23.23
C SER A 105 -40.67 12.09 -23.74
N ASP A 106 -40.31 10.84 -23.43
CA ASP A 106 -39.08 10.24 -23.90
C ASP A 106 -39.26 9.50 -25.23
N THR A 107 -38.66 10.06 -26.27
CA THR A 107 -38.67 9.49 -27.62
C THR A 107 -37.31 8.98 -28.08
N ALA A 108 -36.29 9.03 -27.24
CA ALA A 108 -34.89 8.89 -27.66
C ALA A 108 -34.11 7.83 -26.88
N SER A 109 -34.46 7.53 -25.62
CA SER A 109 -33.71 6.55 -24.85
C SER A 109 -33.78 5.17 -25.51
N PRO A 110 -32.63 4.47 -25.65
CA PRO A 110 -32.60 3.11 -26.16
C PRO A 110 -33.19 2.12 -25.15
N ASP A 111 -33.66 0.98 -25.65
CA ASP A 111 -33.95 -0.18 -24.80
C ASP A 111 -32.64 -0.69 -24.19
N ASN A 112 -32.61 -0.86 -22.87
CA ASN A 112 -31.48 -1.44 -22.17
C ASN A 112 -31.88 -2.62 -21.27
N THR A 113 -33.08 -3.17 -21.47
CA THR A 113 -33.71 -4.26 -20.70
C THR A 113 -34.01 -3.92 -19.24
N GLY A 114 -33.07 -3.31 -18.51
CA GLY A 114 -33.17 -3.07 -17.08
C GLY A 114 -33.98 -1.85 -16.71
N LEU A 115 -33.61 -0.66 -17.21
CA LEU A 115 -34.21 0.61 -16.79
C LEU A 115 -35.19 1.18 -17.82
N VAL A 116 -34.97 0.86 -19.09
CA VAL A 116 -35.78 1.32 -20.22
C VAL A 116 -36.13 0.13 -21.10
N ILE A 117 -37.42 -0.11 -21.30
CA ILE A 117 -37.93 -1.08 -22.27
C ILE A 117 -38.64 -0.31 -23.38
N VAL A 118 -38.27 -0.57 -24.63
CA VAL A 118 -38.89 0.07 -25.80
C VAL A 118 -39.83 -0.93 -26.46
N SER A 119 -41.11 -0.57 -26.50
CA SER A 119 -42.12 -1.36 -27.20
C SER A 119 -42.02 -1.23 -28.73
N ALA A 120 -42.68 -2.14 -29.46
CA ALA A 120 -42.79 -2.10 -30.91
C ALA A 120 -43.48 -0.81 -31.42
N SER A 121 -44.36 -0.18 -30.63
CA SER A 121 -44.94 1.13 -30.94
C SER A 121 -43.99 2.31 -30.71
N GLY A 122 -42.80 2.05 -30.14
CA GLY A 122 -41.85 3.07 -29.74
C GLY A 122 -42.12 3.67 -28.36
N ALA A 123 -43.06 3.15 -27.57
CA ALA A 123 -43.24 3.60 -26.20
C ALA A 123 -42.05 3.25 -25.30
N ARG A 124 -41.62 4.18 -24.43
CA ARG A 124 -40.53 3.98 -23.47
C ARG A 124 -41.10 3.72 -22.08
N TRP A 125 -40.86 2.51 -21.58
CA TRP A 125 -41.23 2.11 -20.23
C TRP A 125 -40.02 2.25 -19.33
N LYS A 126 -40.17 3.05 -18.27
CA LYS A 126 -39.14 3.38 -17.31
C LYS A 126 -39.36 2.61 -16.02
N ARG A 127 -38.33 1.89 -15.57
CA ARG A 127 -38.39 1.20 -14.28
C ARG A 127 -38.54 2.22 -13.16
N ILE A 128 -39.48 2.00 -12.25
CA ILE A 128 -39.58 2.77 -11.01
C ILE A 128 -38.66 2.11 -9.99
N HIS A 129 -37.59 2.80 -9.59
CA HIS A 129 -36.63 2.29 -8.62
C HIS A 129 -36.11 3.41 -7.70
N GLN A 130 -35.52 3.02 -6.58
CA GLN A 130 -34.76 3.89 -5.68
C GLN A 130 -33.48 3.18 -5.26
N GLY A 131 -32.38 3.94 -5.10
CA GLY A 131 -31.10 3.37 -4.69
C GLY A 131 -30.39 2.61 -5.81
N GLU A 132 -29.77 1.48 -5.44
CA GLU A 132 -28.97 0.65 -6.35
C GLU A 132 -29.83 -0.04 -7.41
N ILE A 133 -29.27 -0.23 -8.59
CA ILE A 133 -29.88 -1.00 -9.68
C ILE A 133 -29.26 -2.41 -9.73
N SER A 134 -30.06 -3.44 -9.97
CA SER A 134 -29.54 -4.81 -10.05
C SER A 134 -29.06 -5.17 -11.45
N ILE A 135 -27.91 -5.84 -11.57
CA ILE A 135 -27.46 -6.41 -12.86
C ILE A 135 -28.43 -7.48 -13.40
N ALA A 136 -29.21 -8.12 -12.53
CA ALA A 136 -30.20 -9.12 -12.94
C ALA A 136 -31.28 -8.49 -13.81
N TRP A 137 -31.66 -7.23 -13.55
CA TRP A 137 -32.64 -6.50 -14.35
C TRP A 137 -32.22 -6.32 -15.81
N PHE A 138 -30.92 -6.31 -16.07
CA PHE A 138 -30.38 -6.19 -17.42
C PHE A 138 -30.26 -7.55 -18.12
N GLY A 139 -30.51 -8.66 -17.39
CA GLY A 139 -30.42 -10.03 -17.90
C GLY A 139 -29.14 -10.77 -17.49
N ALA A 140 -28.40 -10.31 -16.47
CA ALA A 140 -27.21 -11.03 -16.01
C ALA A 140 -27.62 -12.32 -15.28
N VAL A 141 -27.05 -13.45 -15.68
CA VAL A 141 -27.37 -14.77 -15.15
C VAL A 141 -26.20 -15.29 -14.31
N GLY A 142 -26.46 -15.61 -13.04
CA GLY A 142 -25.45 -16.04 -12.07
C GLY A 142 -25.08 -17.52 -12.13
N ASP A 143 -25.08 -18.14 -13.31
CA ASP A 143 -24.89 -19.59 -13.53
C ASP A 143 -23.42 -20.02 -13.79
N GLY A 144 -22.50 -19.06 -13.90
CA GLY A 144 -21.09 -19.26 -14.21
C GLY A 144 -20.79 -19.68 -15.64
N ALA A 145 -21.80 -19.70 -16.53
CA ALA A 145 -21.70 -20.15 -17.90
C ALA A 145 -22.11 -19.07 -18.91
N THR A 146 -23.21 -18.36 -18.64
CA THR A 146 -23.73 -17.30 -19.49
C THR A 146 -22.81 -16.08 -19.44
N ASP A 147 -22.31 -15.66 -20.60
CA ASP A 147 -21.48 -14.45 -20.70
C ASP A 147 -22.31 -13.20 -20.37
N CYS A 148 -22.03 -12.62 -19.20
CA CYS A 148 -22.72 -11.46 -18.67
C CYS A 148 -21.98 -10.15 -18.95
N THR A 149 -20.88 -10.17 -19.73
CA THR A 149 -19.99 -9.00 -19.90
C THR A 149 -20.76 -7.78 -20.40
N ALA A 150 -21.47 -7.91 -21.53
CA ALA A 150 -22.22 -6.80 -22.12
C ALA A 150 -23.36 -6.32 -21.22
N THR A 151 -24.02 -7.25 -20.54
CA THR A 151 -25.15 -6.97 -19.66
C THR A 151 -24.73 -6.20 -18.40
N ILE A 152 -23.65 -6.64 -17.75
CA ILE A 152 -23.09 -5.95 -16.59
C ILE A 152 -22.53 -4.59 -17.01
N GLN A 153 -21.86 -4.50 -18.16
CA GLN A 153 -21.37 -3.22 -18.67
C GLN A 153 -22.52 -2.25 -18.96
N THR A 154 -23.66 -2.71 -19.48
CA THR A 154 -24.86 -1.88 -19.70
C THR A 154 -25.41 -1.32 -18.38
N ALA A 155 -25.39 -2.13 -17.30
CA ALA A 155 -25.77 -1.64 -15.97
C ALA A 155 -24.77 -0.57 -15.46
N LEU A 156 -23.46 -0.80 -15.61
CA LEU A 156 -22.43 0.18 -15.25
C LEU A 156 -22.52 1.46 -16.07
N ASP A 157 -22.86 1.37 -17.35
CA ASP A 157 -22.98 2.52 -18.25
C ASP A 157 -24.15 3.45 -17.89
N SER A 158 -25.10 3.02 -17.05
CA SER A 158 -26.13 3.90 -16.49
C SER A 158 -25.55 5.01 -15.59
N GLY A 159 -24.34 4.81 -15.06
CA GLY A 159 -23.71 5.68 -14.08
C GLY A 159 -24.32 5.65 -12.67
N LEU A 160 -25.36 4.84 -12.45
CA LEU A 160 -26.00 4.66 -11.15
C LEU A 160 -25.24 3.64 -10.28
N PRO A 161 -25.47 3.63 -8.95
CA PRO A 161 -24.99 2.56 -8.07
C PRO A 161 -25.51 1.19 -8.53
N VAL A 162 -24.62 0.22 -8.72
CA VAL A 162 -24.92 -1.12 -9.22
C VAL A 162 -24.79 -2.15 -8.10
N TRP A 163 -25.84 -2.95 -7.93
CA TRP A 163 -25.90 -4.13 -7.08
C TRP A 163 -25.77 -5.41 -7.90
N MET A 164 -24.91 -6.30 -7.44
CA MET A 164 -24.71 -7.64 -7.99
C MET A 164 -25.25 -8.68 -7.01
N PRO A 165 -26.37 -9.35 -7.32
CA PRO A 165 -26.92 -10.40 -6.48
C PRO A 165 -25.95 -11.58 -6.27
N PRO A 166 -26.26 -12.51 -5.35
CA PRO A 166 -25.55 -13.79 -5.24
C PRO A 166 -25.55 -14.54 -6.58
N GLY A 167 -24.41 -15.13 -6.92
CA GLY A 167 -24.25 -15.86 -8.17
C GLY A 167 -22.83 -15.79 -8.72
N THR A 168 -22.53 -16.67 -9.67
CA THR A 168 -21.29 -16.61 -10.45
C THR A 168 -21.62 -16.07 -11.84
N TYR A 169 -21.07 -14.93 -12.22
CA TYR A 169 -21.30 -14.31 -13.51
C TYR A 169 -20.06 -14.48 -14.36
N ALA A 170 -20.18 -15.22 -15.47
CA ALA A 170 -19.09 -15.34 -16.41
C ALA A 170 -18.87 -14.01 -17.13
N ILE A 171 -17.63 -13.59 -17.25
CA ILE A 171 -17.20 -12.47 -18.06
C ILE A 171 -16.11 -12.93 -19.03
N THR A 172 -16.05 -12.30 -20.19
CA THR A 172 -15.08 -12.56 -21.26
C THR A 172 -14.34 -11.29 -21.66
N GLY A 173 -14.60 -10.18 -20.98
CA GLY A 173 -13.93 -8.90 -21.23
C GLY A 173 -13.92 -8.01 -19.99
N THR A 174 -13.14 -6.94 -20.09
CA THR A 174 -12.94 -5.98 -18.99
C THR A 174 -14.19 -5.15 -18.74
N LEU A 175 -14.69 -5.21 -17.50
CA LEU A 175 -15.72 -4.31 -17.01
C LEU A 175 -15.11 -2.97 -16.59
N ARG A 176 -15.85 -1.88 -16.84
CA ARG A 176 -15.37 -0.51 -16.63
C ARG A 176 -16.34 0.28 -15.76
N VAL A 177 -15.85 0.76 -14.62
CA VAL A 177 -16.54 1.73 -13.75
C VAL A 177 -16.01 3.11 -14.12
N LYS A 178 -16.85 3.95 -14.74
CA LYS A 178 -16.41 5.25 -15.32
C LYS A 178 -17.14 6.46 -14.78
N ALA A 179 -18.38 6.30 -14.30
CA ALA A 179 -19.17 7.44 -13.83
C ALA A 179 -18.70 7.90 -12.45
N ASN A 180 -18.47 9.20 -12.29
CA ASN A 180 -17.99 9.77 -11.04
C ASN A 180 -18.95 9.46 -9.87
N GLY A 181 -18.41 8.97 -8.76
CA GLY A 181 -19.17 8.60 -7.57
C GLY A 181 -19.90 7.25 -7.67
N GLN A 182 -19.72 6.51 -8.76
CA GLN A 182 -20.41 5.24 -8.96
C GLN A 182 -19.93 4.16 -7.98
N LEU A 183 -20.88 3.41 -7.43
CA LEU A 183 -20.65 2.26 -6.57
C LEU A 183 -20.97 0.97 -7.33
N LEU A 184 -20.08 -0.01 -7.27
CA LEU A 184 -20.33 -1.40 -7.66
C LEU A 184 -20.26 -2.28 -6.41
N ARG A 185 -21.36 -2.92 -6.02
CA ARG A 185 -21.44 -3.72 -4.79
C ARG A 185 -21.96 -5.12 -5.07
N GLY A 186 -21.35 -6.13 -4.44
CA GLY A 186 -21.88 -7.50 -4.43
C GLY A 186 -22.38 -7.95 -3.07
N ALA A 187 -22.94 -9.15 -3.00
CA ALA A 187 -23.57 -9.70 -1.80
C ALA A 187 -22.60 -10.28 -0.76
N GLY A 188 -21.30 -10.16 -0.98
CA GLY A 188 -20.25 -10.68 -0.13
C GLY A 188 -19.15 -11.38 -0.94
N ARG A 189 -17.95 -11.45 -0.36
CA ARG A 189 -16.87 -12.32 -0.87
C ARG A 189 -17.36 -13.76 -0.93
N PHE A 190 -16.98 -14.48 -1.98
CA PHE A 190 -17.45 -15.83 -2.30
C PHE A 190 -18.95 -15.99 -2.59
N VAL A 191 -19.78 -14.96 -2.38
CA VAL A 191 -21.23 -14.99 -2.63
C VAL A 191 -21.54 -14.46 -4.03
N THR A 192 -20.98 -13.30 -4.37
CA THR A 192 -21.00 -12.76 -5.73
C THR A 192 -19.62 -12.94 -6.35
N VAL A 193 -19.56 -13.65 -7.47
CA VAL A 193 -18.32 -13.96 -8.19
C VAL A 193 -18.42 -13.47 -9.62
N LEU A 194 -17.48 -12.62 -10.04
CA LEU A 194 -17.24 -12.29 -11.44
C LEU A 194 -16.06 -13.12 -11.93
N LYS A 195 -16.30 -14.02 -12.87
CA LYS A 195 -15.31 -15.02 -13.29
C LYS A 195 -14.91 -14.83 -14.74
N ASN A 196 -13.64 -14.59 -14.99
CA ASN A 196 -13.11 -14.54 -16.34
C ASN A 196 -12.99 -15.94 -16.94
N THR A 197 -13.93 -16.30 -17.81
CA THR A 197 -14.00 -17.62 -18.46
C THR A 197 -13.28 -17.67 -19.81
N ALA A 198 -12.69 -16.55 -20.25
CA ALA A 198 -12.02 -16.46 -21.54
C ALA A 198 -10.74 -15.60 -21.48
N ASN A 199 -9.87 -15.74 -22.49
CA ASN A 199 -8.75 -14.85 -22.83
C ASN A 199 -7.88 -14.33 -21.66
N GLY A 200 -7.04 -13.33 -21.96
CA GLY A 200 -6.11 -12.72 -21.00
C GLY A 200 -6.50 -11.30 -20.57
N SER A 201 -7.73 -10.85 -20.79
CA SER A 201 -8.14 -9.49 -20.48
C SER A 201 -8.11 -9.18 -18.96
N PRO A 202 -7.89 -7.92 -18.58
CA PRO A 202 -8.17 -7.44 -17.23
C PRO A 202 -9.63 -7.68 -16.83
N LEU A 203 -9.90 -7.93 -15.55
CA LEU A 203 -11.28 -8.18 -15.11
C LEU A 203 -12.05 -6.86 -14.87
N LEU A 204 -11.50 -5.94 -14.07
CA LEU A 204 -12.19 -4.71 -13.68
C LEU A 204 -11.27 -3.48 -13.73
N HIS A 205 -11.69 -2.46 -14.47
CA HIS A 205 -11.03 -1.16 -14.51
C HIS A 205 -11.87 -0.07 -13.85
N PHE A 206 -11.21 0.75 -13.04
CA PHE A 206 -11.71 2.07 -12.67
C PHE A 206 -11.20 3.06 -13.69
N GLY A 207 -12.12 3.54 -14.52
CA GLY A 207 -11.86 4.28 -15.73
C GLY A 207 -11.86 3.39 -16.98
N ASP A 208 -11.75 4.04 -18.12
CA ASP A 208 -11.73 3.45 -19.45
C ASP A 208 -10.61 4.07 -20.27
N ASN A 209 -9.56 3.28 -20.51
CA ASN A 209 -8.43 3.67 -21.35
C ASN A 209 -8.74 3.63 -22.86
N THR A 210 -9.94 3.16 -23.26
CA THR A 210 -10.41 3.19 -24.65
C THR A 210 -11.21 4.45 -25.00
N ASP A 211 -11.63 5.23 -23.99
CA ASP A 211 -12.36 6.49 -24.14
C ASP A 211 -11.40 7.67 -24.40
N PRO A 212 -11.63 8.54 -25.41
CA PRO A 212 -10.79 9.70 -25.69
C PRO A 212 -10.53 10.65 -24.49
N LYS A 213 -9.24 10.85 -24.22
CA LYS A 213 -8.47 11.96 -23.61
C LYS A 213 -8.99 12.74 -22.38
N THR A 214 -10.29 12.97 -22.15
CA THR A 214 -10.80 13.86 -21.08
C THR A 214 -11.89 13.29 -20.18
N THR A 215 -12.51 12.15 -20.52
CA THR A 215 -13.67 11.60 -19.79
C THR A 215 -13.47 10.21 -19.22
N GLY A 216 -12.43 9.50 -19.64
CA GLY A 216 -12.22 8.10 -19.27
C GLY A 216 -11.76 7.83 -17.83
N TYR A 217 -11.56 8.84 -16.98
CA TYR A 217 -11.12 8.61 -15.59
C TYR A 217 -12.31 8.51 -14.63
N ALA A 218 -12.20 7.65 -13.62
CA ALA A 218 -13.22 7.46 -12.60
C ALA A 218 -12.92 8.29 -11.35
N LEU A 219 -13.78 9.26 -11.00
CA LEU A 219 -13.61 10.04 -9.76
C LEU A 219 -14.46 9.48 -8.62
N SER A 220 -13.86 9.19 -7.47
CA SER A 220 -14.58 8.83 -6.24
C SER A 220 -15.49 7.60 -6.37
N CYS A 221 -15.15 6.68 -7.28
CA CYS A 221 -15.92 5.44 -7.46
C CYS A 221 -15.52 4.40 -6.43
N ALA A 222 -16.39 3.42 -6.18
CA ALA A 222 -16.16 2.37 -5.21
C ALA A 222 -16.53 0.98 -5.76
N ALA A 223 -15.77 -0.04 -5.37
CA ALA A 223 -16.14 -1.45 -5.54
C ALA A 223 -16.09 -2.17 -4.19
N ARG A 224 -17.16 -2.90 -3.84
CA ARG A 224 -17.33 -3.51 -2.51
C ARG A 224 -17.94 -4.91 -2.50
N ASP A 225 -17.42 -5.78 -1.63
CA ASP A 225 -18.08 -7.02 -1.21
C ASP A 225 -18.36 -8.04 -2.33
N PHE A 226 -17.40 -8.33 -3.20
CA PHE A 226 -17.51 -9.41 -4.20
C PHE A 226 -16.14 -10.06 -4.50
N THR A 227 -16.16 -11.09 -5.33
CA THR A 227 -14.97 -11.82 -5.79
C THR A 227 -14.75 -11.65 -7.29
N LEU A 228 -13.49 -11.46 -7.68
CA LEU A 228 -13.00 -11.48 -9.05
C LEU A 228 -12.10 -12.70 -9.22
N GLU A 229 -12.48 -13.61 -10.12
CA GLU A 229 -11.70 -14.81 -10.43
C GLU A 229 -11.15 -14.73 -11.85
N GLY A 230 -9.84 -14.67 -11.97
CA GLY A 230 -9.15 -14.75 -13.26
C GLY A 230 -8.89 -16.18 -13.70
N ASN A 231 -8.05 -16.29 -14.72
CA ASN A 231 -7.53 -17.52 -15.26
C ASN A 231 -6.01 -17.40 -15.51
N ALA A 232 -5.40 -18.48 -16.01
CA ALA A 232 -3.96 -18.53 -16.28
C ALA A 232 -3.44 -17.43 -17.22
N GLN A 233 -4.30 -16.85 -18.06
CA GLN A 233 -3.94 -15.82 -19.03
C GLN A 233 -4.29 -14.40 -18.56
N SER A 234 -5.21 -14.24 -17.60
CA SER A 234 -5.68 -12.93 -17.13
C SER A 234 -4.50 -12.03 -16.76
N SER A 235 -4.43 -10.87 -17.40
CA SER A 235 -3.32 -9.94 -17.25
C SER A 235 -3.42 -9.11 -15.98
N GLU A 236 -4.63 -8.77 -15.54
CA GLU A 236 -4.85 -7.93 -14.37
C GLU A 236 -6.17 -8.29 -13.70
N GLY A 237 -6.22 -8.24 -12.37
CA GLY A 237 -7.48 -8.39 -11.65
C GLY A 237 -8.25 -7.08 -11.63
N VAL A 238 -7.76 -6.11 -10.84
CA VAL A 238 -8.30 -4.75 -10.78
C VAL A 238 -7.23 -3.75 -11.19
N ALA A 239 -7.61 -2.74 -11.98
CA ALA A 239 -6.75 -1.60 -12.28
C ALA A 239 -7.40 -0.28 -11.88
N LEU A 240 -6.70 0.50 -11.05
CA LEU A 240 -6.99 1.91 -10.80
C LEU A 240 -6.12 2.75 -11.74
N LEU A 241 -6.71 3.18 -12.85
CA LEU A 241 -5.95 3.71 -13.98
C LEU A 241 -5.36 5.10 -13.70
N GLY A 242 -4.10 5.27 -14.12
CA GLY A 242 -3.39 6.55 -14.12
C GLY A 242 -3.15 7.14 -15.50
N PRO A 243 -2.71 8.42 -15.58
CA PRO A 243 -2.55 9.18 -16.82
C PRO A 243 -1.57 8.58 -17.84
N GLN A 244 -0.73 7.63 -17.43
CA GLN A 244 0.37 7.09 -18.21
C GLN A 244 0.38 5.57 -18.33
N ASP A 245 -0.62 4.89 -17.75
CA ASP A 245 -0.59 3.43 -17.64
C ASP A 245 -0.81 2.71 -18.97
N ASP A 246 -1.66 3.26 -19.85
CA ASP A 246 -2.07 2.58 -21.09
C ASP A 246 -2.18 3.51 -22.30
N VAL A 247 -2.06 4.84 -22.10
CA VAL A 247 -2.16 5.84 -23.17
C VAL A 247 -1.22 7.00 -22.88
N ALA A 248 -0.27 7.26 -23.78
CA ALA A 248 0.75 8.31 -23.63
C ALA A 248 0.21 9.76 -23.60
N THR A 249 -1.11 9.96 -23.67
CA THR A 249 -1.75 11.28 -23.87
C THR A 249 -2.92 11.57 -22.92
N TRP A 250 -3.07 10.78 -21.84
CA TRP A 250 -4.18 10.92 -20.89
C TRP A 250 -3.91 12.06 -19.88
N GLY A 251 -4.91 12.91 -19.64
CA GLY A 251 -4.78 14.11 -18.79
C GLY A 251 -5.16 13.94 -17.32
N GLY A 252 -5.62 12.75 -16.90
CA GLY A 252 -6.20 12.52 -15.57
C GLY A 252 -5.94 11.12 -15.01
N ALA A 253 -6.38 10.90 -13.76
CA ALA A 253 -6.23 9.64 -13.02
C ALA A 253 -7.55 9.29 -12.33
N SER A 254 -7.83 7.99 -12.14
CA SER A 254 -9.02 7.50 -11.45
C SER A 254 -8.96 7.73 -9.94
N ARG A 255 -9.07 9.00 -9.53
CA ARG A 255 -8.70 9.47 -8.18
C ARG A 255 -9.78 9.29 -7.13
N ALA A 256 -9.35 9.21 -5.87
CA ALA A 256 -10.22 9.03 -4.70
C ALA A 256 -11.09 7.77 -4.75
N CYS A 257 -10.69 6.76 -5.52
CA CYS A 257 -11.43 5.50 -5.62
C CYS A 257 -11.22 4.61 -4.39
N LEU A 258 -12.23 3.80 -4.10
CA LEU A 258 -12.25 2.84 -2.98
C LEU A 258 -12.40 1.40 -3.49
N LEU A 259 -11.53 0.51 -3.00
CA LEU A 259 -11.72 -0.93 -3.07
C LEU A 259 -11.85 -1.46 -1.64
N GLU A 260 -12.99 -2.06 -1.30
CA GLU A 260 -13.29 -2.49 0.07
C GLU A 260 -13.88 -3.90 0.11
N GLY A 261 -13.29 -4.80 0.90
CA GLY A 261 -13.86 -6.14 1.07
C GLY A 261 -13.94 -6.96 -0.23
N VAL A 262 -13.13 -6.62 -1.25
CA VAL A 262 -13.09 -7.36 -2.52
C VAL A 262 -12.02 -8.44 -2.47
N ARG A 263 -12.34 -9.62 -3.00
CA ARG A 263 -11.38 -10.69 -3.24
C ARG A 263 -10.98 -10.71 -4.71
N VAL A 264 -9.71 -10.82 -5.01
CA VAL A 264 -9.18 -11.00 -6.37
C VAL A 264 -8.25 -12.21 -6.38
N SER A 265 -8.52 -13.17 -7.26
CA SER A 265 -7.70 -14.37 -7.33
C SER A 265 -7.53 -14.95 -8.72
N GLY A 266 -6.46 -15.72 -8.92
CA GLY A 266 -6.25 -16.48 -10.16
C GLY A 266 -5.76 -15.63 -11.33
N ILE A 267 -5.08 -14.50 -11.09
CA ILE A 267 -4.55 -13.66 -12.18
C ILE A 267 -3.21 -14.25 -12.64
N GLY A 268 -3.21 -15.03 -13.72
CA GLY A 268 -2.07 -15.86 -14.10
C GLY A 268 -0.91 -15.13 -14.80
N SER A 269 -1.13 -13.98 -15.44
CA SER A 269 -0.10 -13.32 -16.23
C SER A 269 0.35 -11.94 -15.73
N GLY A 270 -0.32 -11.37 -14.73
CA GLY A 270 0.07 -10.11 -14.08
C GLY A 270 -0.53 -9.90 -12.68
N PRO A 271 -0.67 -8.64 -12.22
CA PRO A 271 -0.99 -8.34 -10.82
C PRO A 271 -2.47 -8.53 -10.49
N ALA A 272 -2.75 -8.94 -9.26
CA ALA A 272 -4.11 -8.95 -8.70
C ALA A 272 -4.69 -7.52 -8.62
N LEU A 273 -3.85 -6.54 -8.26
CA LEU A 273 -4.22 -5.13 -8.26
C LEU A 273 -3.11 -4.29 -8.87
N ARG A 274 -3.43 -3.47 -9.86
CA ARG A 274 -2.56 -2.39 -10.35
C ARG A 274 -3.12 -1.03 -9.94
N VAL A 275 -2.24 -0.15 -9.44
CA VAL A 275 -2.62 1.20 -9.02
C VAL A 275 -1.66 2.23 -9.59
N SER A 276 -2.18 3.13 -10.43
CA SER A 276 -1.51 4.39 -10.79
C SER A 276 -2.44 5.58 -10.69
N ALA A 277 -3.44 5.49 -9.81
CA ALA A 277 -4.39 6.55 -9.56
C ALA A 277 -3.99 7.42 -8.37
N TRP A 278 -4.65 8.57 -8.20
CA TRP A 278 -4.34 9.49 -7.09
C TRP A 278 -5.28 9.25 -5.90
N THR A 279 -4.72 9.24 -4.69
CA THR A 279 -5.46 9.09 -3.43
C THR A 279 -6.38 7.86 -3.35
N PRO A 280 -6.01 6.66 -3.84
CA PRO A 280 -6.85 5.48 -3.70
C PRO A 280 -6.86 5.00 -2.24
N THR A 281 -7.96 4.35 -1.86
CA THR A 281 -8.07 3.60 -0.62
C THR A 281 -8.38 2.15 -0.94
N VAL A 282 -7.58 1.22 -0.43
CA VAL A 282 -7.74 -0.22 -0.60
C VAL A 282 -7.75 -0.85 0.78
N THR A 283 -8.89 -1.38 1.21
CA THR A 283 -9.09 -1.78 2.59
C THR A 283 -9.80 -3.12 2.73
N GLY A 284 -9.32 -3.98 3.64
CA GLY A 284 -9.96 -5.27 3.93
C GLY A 284 -10.08 -6.20 2.71
N CYS A 285 -9.27 -5.98 1.68
CA CYS A 285 -9.29 -6.76 0.45
C CYS A 285 -8.42 -8.01 0.57
N GLU A 286 -8.70 -8.98 -0.29
CA GLU A 286 -7.91 -10.19 -0.39
C GLU A 286 -7.37 -10.36 -1.81
N PHE A 287 -6.04 -10.44 -1.92
CA PHE A 287 -5.33 -10.70 -3.17
C PHE A 287 -4.68 -12.07 -3.04
N TRP A 288 -5.14 -13.05 -3.81
CA TRP A 288 -4.82 -14.46 -3.58
C TRP A 288 -4.43 -15.20 -4.86
N ASN A 289 -3.38 -16.02 -4.82
CA ASN A 289 -3.04 -16.98 -5.89
C ASN A 289 -3.01 -16.34 -7.30
N SER A 290 -2.17 -15.33 -7.44
CA SER A 290 -1.95 -14.59 -8.70
C SER A 290 -0.46 -14.54 -9.01
N LYS A 291 -0.06 -14.18 -10.22
CA LYS A 291 1.35 -14.03 -10.56
C LYS A 291 2.04 -13.00 -9.65
N GLN A 292 1.40 -11.85 -9.45
CA GLN A 292 1.87 -10.79 -8.56
C GLN A 292 0.68 -10.28 -7.73
N GLY A 293 0.94 -9.76 -6.53
CA GLY A 293 -0.09 -9.19 -5.67
C GLY A 293 -0.48 -7.78 -6.10
N ILE A 294 -0.06 -6.79 -5.30
CA ILE A 294 -0.29 -5.37 -5.54
C ILE A 294 0.90 -4.78 -6.31
N ARG A 295 0.62 -4.15 -7.45
CA ARG A 295 1.56 -3.36 -8.21
C ARG A 295 1.21 -1.87 -8.15
N ILE A 296 2.11 -1.07 -7.62
CA ILE A 296 2.06 0.39 -7.71
C ILE A 296 2.78 0.80 -8.98
N GLY A 297 2.05 1.36 -9.94
CA GLY A 297 2.56 1.74 -11.24
C GLY A 297 3.10 3.19 -11.29
N GLN A 298 2.95 3.82 -12.45
CA GLN A 298 3.77 4.97 -12.86
C GLN A 298 3.55 6.26 -12.04
N GLN A 299 2.37 6.48 -11.47
CA GLN A 299 2.10 7.74 -10.77
C GLN A 299 0.98 7.65 -9.72
N VAL A 300 1.35 7.50 -8.45
CA VAL A 300 0.40 7.53 -7.33
C VAL A 300 0.78 8.63 -6.36
N TYR A 301 0.10 9.80 -6.36
CA TYR A 301 0.52 10.91 -5.49
C TYR A 301 0.47 10.57 -4.00
N SER A 302 -0.63 10.00 -3.54
CA SER A 302 -0.78 9.43 -2.21
C SER A 302 -1.80 8.30 -2.25
N GLY A 303 -1.82 7.42 -1.25
CA GLY A 303 -2.75 6.29 -1.18
C GLY A 303 -2.66 5.54 0.15
N ARG A 304 -3.70 4.79 0.47
CA ARG A 304 -3.83 4.00 1.69
C ARG A 304 -4.19 2.55 1.38
N PHE A 305 -3.40 1.61 1.90
CA PHE A 305 -3.59 0.17 1.76
C PHE A 305 -3.67 -0.43 3.16
N ILE A 306 -4.87 -0.78 3.61
CA ILE A 306 -5.15 -1.07 5.02
C ILE A 306 -5.75 -2.47 5.19
N ALA A 307 -5.23 -3.26 6.13
CA ALA A 307 -5.82 -4.54 6.54
C ALA A 307 -6.08 -5.52 5.38
N ASN A 308 -5.23 -5.53 4.35
CA ASN A 308 -5.37 -6.43 3.21
C ASN A 308 -4.64 -7.74 3.46
N TYR A 309 -5.17 -8.83 2.91
CA TYR A 309 -4.54 -10.15 2.90
C TYR A 309 -3.95 -10.42 1.52
N ILE A 310 -2.62 -10.44 1.41
CA ILE A 310 -1.88 -10.53 0.15
C ILE A 310 -1.09 -11.85 0.17
N SER A 311 -1.53 -12.85 -0.58
CA SER A 311 -0.97 -14.19 -0.41
C SER A 311 -1.00 -15.12 -1.63
N GLY A 312 -0.08 -16.09 -1.64
CA GLY A 312 -0.05 -17.18 -2.61
C GLY A 312 0.46 -16.73 -3.98
N HIS A 313 1.20 -15.62 -4.04
CA HIS A 313 1.64 -15.07 -5.32
C HIS A 313 2.90 -15.76 -5.84
N ALA A 314 2.97 -16.01 -7.15
CA ALA A 314 4.14 -16.63 -7.76
C ALA A 314 5.40 -15.72 -7.71
N GLN A 315 5.18 -14.41 -7.67
CA GLN A 315 6.20 -13.36 -7.58
C GLN A 315 5.90 -12.45 -6.37
N GLU A 316 6.20 -11.16 -6.46
CA GLU A 316 6.08 -10.22 -5.34
C GLU A 316 4.63 -10.10 -4.84
N GLY A 317 4.48 -9.99 -3.51
CA GLY A 317 3.21 -9.60 -2.91
C GLY A 317 2.94 -8.11 -3.09
N ILE A 318 3.98 -7.28 -2.95
CA ILE A 318 3.90 -5.83 -3.22
C ILE A 318 5.10 -5.44 -4.08
N TYR A 319 4.83 -4.85 -5.23
CA TYR A 319 5.86 -4.35 -6.14
C TYR A 319 5.56 -2.91 -6.52
N CYS A 320 6.55 -2.06 -6.44
CA CYS A 320 6.35 -0.65 -6.68
C CYS A 320 7.55 -0.06 -7.43
N ASP A 321 7.29 0.46 -8.62
CA ASP A 321 8.28 0.96 -9.58
C ASP A 321 8.00 2.39 -10.04
N VAL A 322 7.56 3.26 -9.11
CA VAL A 322 7.30 4.67 -9.39
C VAL A 322 8.57 5.34 -9.96
N PRO A 323 8.53 5.92 -11.17
CA PRO A 323 9.69 6.55 -11.78
C PRO A 323 10.29 7.67 -10.92
N ALA A 324 11.61 7.84 -11.02
CA ALA A 324 12.39 8.89 -10.37
C ALA A 324 11.81 10.32 -10.51
N SER A 325 11.13 10.61 -11.63
CA SER A 325 10.54 11.91 -11.94
C SER A 325 9.17 12.14 -11.29
N LYS A 326 8.65 11.16 -10.55
CA LYS A 326 7.34 11.18 -9.91
C LYS A 326 7.51 10.96 -8.41
N ALA A 327 6.66 11.63 -7.63
CA ALA A 327 6.63 11.49 -6.18
C ALA A 327 5.35 10.77 -5.75
N SER A 328 5.52 9.85 -4.79
CA SER A 328 4.44 9.09 -4.17
C SER A 328 4.54 9.13 -2.65
N ALA A 329 3.42 9.20 -1.95
CA ALA A 329 3.34 9.16 -0.49
C ALA A 329 2.32 8.10 -0.04
N LEU A 330 2.79 6.87 0.20
CA LEU A 330 1.93 5.71 0.40
C LEU A 330 2.01 5.16 1.82
N LEU A 331 0.84 4.81 2.37
CA LEU A 331 0.71 4.11 3.65
C LEU A 331 0.18 2.69 3.41
N PHE A 332 0.95 1.71 3.90
CA PHE A 332 0.56 0.32 4.05
C PHE A 332 0.43 0.02 5.54
N SER A 333 -0.77 -0.29 6.03
CA SER A 333 -1.01 -0.49 7.47
C SER A 333 -1.80 -1.76 7.75
N GLY A 334 -1.31 -2.59 8.67
CA GLY A 334 -2.01 -3.80 9.13
C GLY A 334 -2.17 -4.88 8.05
N ASN A 335 -1.37 -4.85 6.99
CA ASN A 335 -1.47 -5.82 5.91
C ASN A 335 -0.76 -7.13 6.28
N VAL A 336 -1.26 -8.23 5.71
CA VAL A 336 -0.59 -9.54 5.72
C VAL A 336 0.01 -9.77 4.34
N VAL A 337 1.28 -10.16 4.27
CA VAL A 337 1.99 -10.50 3.03
C VAL A 337 2.66 -11.86 3.18
N GLN A 338 2.15 -12.90 2.53
CA GLN A 338 2.65 -14.25 2.79
C GLN A 338 2.59 -15.23 1.62
N TRP A 339 3.42 -16.27 1.62
CA TRP A 339 3.45 -17.26 0.53
C TRP A 339 3.65 -16.59 -0.83
N CYS A 340 4.63 -15.69 -0.89
CA CYS A 340 4.96 -14.93 -2.09
C CYS A 340 6.45 -14.60 -2.13
N GLY A 341 6.88 -14.02 -3.25
CA GLY A 341 8.21 -13.47 -3.44
C GLY A 341 8.90 -14.04 -4.67
N SER A 342 9.82 -13.25 -5.19
CA SER A 342 10.74 -13.66 -6.26
C SER A 342 12.19 -13.39 -5.80
N ALA A 343 13.16 -13.67 -6.67
CA ALA A 343 14.55 -13.26 -6.44
C ALA A 343 14.73 -11.73 -6.22
N ALA A 344 13.75 -10.91 -6.64
CA ALA A 344 13.76 -9.47 -6.35
C ALA A 344 13.32 -9.16 -4.90
N GLY A 345 12.42 -9.95 -4.33
CA GLY A 345 11.94 -9.83 -2.95
C GLY A 345 10.46 -10.21 -2.78
N MET A 346 9.92 -10.10 -1.57
CA MET A 346 8.46 -10.19 -1.33
C MET A 346 7.77 -8.83 -1.54
N ILE A 347 8.43 -7.79 -1.03
CA ILE A 347 8.02 -6.39 -1.04
C ILE A 347 9.17 -5.60 -1.67
N VAL A 348 8.98 -5.14 -2.90
CA VAL A 348 10.03 -4.49 -3.69
C VAL A 348 9.71 -3.01 -3.87
N LEU A 349 10.57 -2.15 -3.34
CA LEU A 349 10.47 -0.69 -3.43
C LEU A 349 11.66 -0.16 -4.25
N SER A 350 11.46 -0.03 -5.56
CA SER A 350 12.51 0.35 -6.52
C SER A 350 12.30 1.74 -7.14
N GLY A 351 11.20 2.42 -6.78
CA GLY A 351 10.82 3.74 -7.27
C GLY A 351 10.89 4.85 -6.23
N GLY A 352 10.80 6.10 -6.68
CA GLY A 352 10.87 7.30 -5.84
C GLY A 352 9.61 7.56 -5.01
N GLY A 353 9.76 8.01 -3.75
CA GLY A 353 8.64 8.45 -2.91
C GLY A 353 8.91 8.35 -1.41
N ALA A 354 7.87 8.61 -0.60
CA ALA A 354 7.79 8.36 0.83
C ALA A 354 6.82 7.19 1.12
N TRP A 355 7.32 6.16 1.81
CA TRP A 355 6.64 4.88 1.92
C TRP A 355 6.65 4.46 3.38
N THR A 356 5.46 4.25 3.93
CA THR A 356 5.30 3.87 5.33
C THR A 356 4.60 2.53 5.41
N PHE A 357 5.26 1.57 6.03
CA PHE A 357 4.70 0.27 6.41
C PHE A 357 4.53 0.25 7.93
N GLN A 358 3.31 -0.02 8.40
CA GLN A 358 2.98 -0.08 9.81
C GLN A 358 2.27 -1.39 10.13
N ASN A 359 2.71 -2.09 11.17
CA ASN A 359 2.04 -3.30 11.66
C ASN A 359 1.84 -4.36 10.57
N THR A 360 2.83 -4.52 9.69
CA THR A 360 2.78 -5.51 8.61
C THR A 360 3.20 -6.87 9.15
N TYR A 361 2.34 -7.88 8.99
CA TYR A 361 2.69 -9.28 9.22
C TYR A 361 3.17 -9.90 7.91
N VAL A 362 4.32 -10.58 7.95
CA VAL A 362 4.91 -11.23 6.78
C VAL A 362 5.32 -12.65 7.13
N GLU A 363 4.99 -13.63 6.30
CA GLU A 363 5.47 -15.00 6.51
C GLU A 363 5.74 -15.78 5.22
N VAL A 364 6.56 -16.81 5.33
CA VAL A 364 6.77 -17.85 4.30
C VAL A 364 7.09 -17.27 2.91
N PRO A 365 8.30 -16.73 2.72
CA PRO A 365 8.76 -16.33 1.39
C PRO A 365 8.85 -17.54 0.45
N ASN A 366 8.55 -17.34 -0.84
CA ASN A 366 8.77 -18.37 -1.86
C ASN A 366 10.26 -18.77 -1.91
N ALA A 367 10.53 -20.02 -2.28
CA ALA A 367 11.89 -20.52 -2.48
C ALA A 367 12.65 -19.65 -3.50
N GLY A 368 13.91 -19.28 -3.17
CA GLY A 368 14.72 -18.39 -3.99
C GLY A 368 14.44 -16.89 -3.79
N CYS A 369 13.58 -16.52 -2.84
CA CYS A 369 13.37 -15.12 -2.48
C CYS A 369 14.55 -14.55 -1.69
N ASN A 370 15.14 -13.45 -2.16
CA ASN A 370 16.37 -12.93 -1.55
C ASN A 370 16.15 -12.02 -0.34
N ALA A 371 15.02 -11.29 -0.31
CA ALA A 371 14.70 -10.37 0.78
C ALA A 371 13.19 -10.21 0.97
N VAL A 372 12.75 -9.92 2.20
CA VAL A 372 11.34 -9.53 2.42
C VAL A 372 11.12 -8.12 1.88
N TRP A 373 11.81 -7.12 2.44
CA TRP A 373 11.86 -5.77 1.88
C TRP A 373 13.14 -5.59 1.07
N LYS A 374 13.00 -5.33 -0.24
CA LYS A 374 14.10 -4.92 -1.11
C LYS A 374 13.97 -3.45 -1.47
N LEU A 375 14.89 -2.63 -0.96
CA LEU A 375 14.93 -1.19 -1.16
C LEU A 375 16.14 -0.82 -2.01
N SER A 376 15.93 -0.23 -3.19
CA SER A 376 17.02 -0.03 -4.17
C SER A 376 17.11 1.38 -4.78
N TYR A 377 16.24 2.32 -4.40
CA TYR A 377 16.21 3.66 -5.00
C TYR A 377 16.71 4.75 -4.04
N PRO A 378 17.85 5.42 -4.33
CA PRO A 378 18.48 6.37 -3.41
C PRO A 378 17.67 7.63 -3.06
N GLY A 379 16.62 7.96 -3.83
CA GLY A 379 15.72 9.09 -3.58
C GLY A 379 14.48 8.73 -2.79
N THR A 380 14.37 7.51 -2.28
CA THR A 380 13.20 7.04 -1.51
C THR A 380 13.40 7.24 -0.03
N ASN A 381 12.31 7.61 0.65
CA ASN A 381 12.20 7.61 2.10
C ASN A 381 11.31 6.44 2.50
N VAL A 382 11.82 5.51 3.30
CA VAL A 382 11.07 4.33 3.73
C VAL A 382 11.06 4.26 5.25
N THR A 383 9.87 4.11 5.82
CA THR A 383 9.66 3.78 7.22
C THR A 383 8.99 2.42 7.31
N ILE A 384 9.62 1.49 8.03
CA ILE A 384 9.12 0.15 8.33
C ILE A 384 8.98 0.09 9.85
N ASP A 385 7.76 0.01 10.36
CA ASP A 385 7.46 0.13 11.78
C ASP A 385 6.48 -0.98 12.23
N GLY A 386 6.82 -1.67 13.31
CA GLY A 386 5.98 -2.74 13.87
C GLY A 386 5.88 -3.97 12.97
N VAL A 387 7.00 -4.45 12.42
CA VAL A 387 6.99 -5.63 11.54
C VAL A 387 7.09 -6.93 12.32
N HIS A 388 6.23 -7.89 11.99
CA HIS A 388 6.31 -9.26 12.49
C HIS A 388 6.59 -10.18 11.31
N PHE A 389 7.80 -10.74 11.24
CA PHE A 389 8.23 -11.66 10.19
C PHE A 389 8.32 -13.08 10.72
N SER A 390 7.81 -14.06 9.98
CA SER A 390 8.01 -15.49 10.24
C SER A 390 8.60 -16.21 9.03
N SER A 391 9.75 -16.88 9.18
CA SER A 391 10.31 -17.68 8.08
C SER A 391 9.41 -18.88 7.73
N GLY A 392 8.67 -19.41 8.72
CA GLY A 392 7.85 -20.62 8.58
C GLY A 392 8.60 -21.76 7.89
N THR A 393 7.97 -22.39 6.90
CA THR A 393 8.58 -23.41 6.01
C THR A 393 9.14 -22.81 4.71
N GLY A 394 9.26 -21.48 4.61
CA GLY A 394 9.70 -20.77 3.42
C GLY A 394 11.22 -20.66 3.31
N GLU A 395 11.69 -19.77 2.44
CA GLU A 395 13.11 -19.49 2.27
C GLU A 395 13.76 -19.10 3.62
N SER A 396 14.77 -19.87 4.02
CA SER A 396 15.45 -19.70 5.31
C SER A 396 16.75 -18.89 5.18
N ALA A 397 17.27 -18.73 3.96
CA ALA A 397 18.38 -17.82 3.67
C ALA A 397 17.83 -16.51 3.08
N ILE A 398 17.08 -15.75 3.87
CA ILE A 398 16.49 -14.47 3.45
C ILE A 398 17.01 -13.29 4.28
N ASP A 399 17.14 -12.11 3.67
CA ASP A 399 17.35 -10.86 4.40
C ASP A 399 15.97 -10.23 4.69
N VAL A 400 15.62 -9.95 5.95
CA VAL A 400 14.28 -9.36 6.22
C VAL A 400 14.20 -7.95 5.62
N VAL A 401 15.17 -7.09 5.87
CA VAL A 401 15.28 -5.80 5.19
C VAL A 401 16.63 -5.71 4.46
N SER A 402 16.61 -5.61 3.14
CA SER A 402 17.79 -5.31 2.31
C SER A 402 17.67 -3.89 1.76
N THR A 403 18.63 -3.03 2.09
CA THR A 403 18.57 -1.61 1.75
C THR A 403 19.90 -1.07 1.23
N ASP A 404 19.83 -0.24 0.19
CA ASP A 404 20.91 0.65 -0.25
C ASP A 404 20.51 2.13 -0.29
N ILE A 405 19.31 2.45 0.21
CA ILE A 405 18.69 3.77 0.08
C ILE A 405 19.19 4.74 1.16
N ARG A 406 19.07 6.05 0.86
CA ARG A 406 19.58 7.11 1.75
C ARG A 406 18.77 7.30 3.01
N LEU A 407 17.45 7.08 3.02
CA LEU A 407 16.61 7.37 4.17
C LEU A 407 15.70 6.18 4.48
N CYS A 408 16.28 5.20 5.19
CA CYS A 408 15.57 4.03 5.67
C CYS A 408 15.42 4.09 7.19
N THR A 409 14.22 3.85 7.69
CA THR A 409 13.96 3.70 9.12
C THR A 409 13.30 2.35 9.35
N VAL A 410 13.90 1.52 10.21
CA VAL A 410 13.35 0.22 10.63
C VAL A 410 13.14 0.25 12.13
N ARG A 411 11.90 0.05 12.59
CA ARG A 411 11.53 0.08 14.01
C ARG A 411 10.63 -1.08 14.41
N GLY A 412 10.78 -1.56 15.64
CA GLY A 412 9.85 -2.52 16.25
C GLY A 412 9.71 -3.82 15.44
N MET A 413 10.81 -4.31 14.86
CA MET A 413 10.80 -5.51 14.03
C MET A 413 11.01 -6.77 14.89
N GLN A 414 10.15 -7.76 14.73
CA GLN A 414 10.26 -9.08 15.35
C GLN A 414 10.45 -10.15 14.28
N ILE A 415 11.51 -10.94 14.41
CA ILE A 415 11.88 -12.00 13.45
C ILE A 415 11.71 -13.36 14.12
N PHE A 416 10.73 -14.13 13.66
CA PHE A 416 10.48 -15.51 14.09
C PHE A 416 11.07 -16.47 13.05
N GLY A 417 11.97 -17.34 13.48
CA GLY A 417 12.61 -18.34 12.63
C GLY A 417 14.00 -17.93 12.13
N ASN A 418 14.58 -18.79 11.30
CA ASN A 418 15.96 -18.63 10.84
C ASN A 418 16.00 -17.77 9.58
N VAL A 419 16.90 -16.79 9.57
CA VAL A 419 17.09 -15.86 8.45
C VAL A 419 18.57 -15.69 8.16
N ARG A 420 18.92 -15.21 6.96
CA ARG A 420 20.29 -14.80 6.69
C ARG A 420 20.63 -13.58 7.54
N ARG A 421 19.85 -12.50 7.40
CA ARG A 421 20.05 -11.25 8.14
C ARG A 421 18.73 -10.59 8.52
N GLY A 422 18.71 -9.89 9.65
CA GLY A 422 17.57 -9.03 9.99
C GLY A 422 17.55 -7.78 9.11
N VAL A 423 18.58 -6.95 9.20
CA VAL A 423 18.77 -5.78 8.34
C VAL A 423 20.13 -5.86 7.66
N TYR A 424 20.13 -5.82 6.32
CA TYR A 424 21.31 -5.82 5.48
C TYR A 424 21.43 -4.48 4.74
N ILE A 425 22.51 -3.74 5.03
CA ILE A 425 22.75 -2.39 4.50
C ILE A 425 23.94 -2.44 3.54
N THR A 426 23.78 -1.85 2.35
CA THR A 426 24.81 -1.80 1.31
C THR A 426 24.85 -0.43 0.61
N GLY A 427 25.79 -0.26 -0.33
CA GLY A 427 25.88 0.96 -1.14
C GLY A 427 26.77 2.04 -0.54
N THR A 428 26.75 3.23 -1.15
CA THR A 428 27.75 4.28 -0.88
C THR A 428 27.32 5.29 0.19
N LEU A 429 26.02 5.55 0.34
CA LEU A 429 25.47 6.61 1.19
C LEU A 429 24.15 6.24 1.89
N PRO A 430 23.90 4.99 2.32
CA PRO A 430 22.69 4.73 3.08
C PRO A 430 22.75 5.48 4.42
N ILE A 431 21.64 6.11 4.83
CA ILE A 431 21.41 6.52 6.22
C ILE A 431 20.25 5.69 6.71
N THR A 432 20.58 4.72 7.58
CA THR A 432 19.58 3.80 8.13
C THR A 432 19.49 3.99 9.63
N THR A 433 18.29 4.29 10.11
CA THR A 433 17.98 4.31 11.55
C THR A 433 17.32 2.99 11.91
N ILE A 434 17.91 2.27 12.87
CA ILE A 434 17.41 0.99 13.36
C ILE A 434 17.05 1.13 14.83
N ASP A 435 15.82 0.77 15.19
CA ASP A 435 15.32 0.79 16.58
C ASP A 435 14.58 -0.52 16.88
N SER A 436 14.95 -1.21 17.97
CA SER A 436 14.16 -2.34 18.48
C SER A 436 13.88 -3.48 17.46
N VAL A 437 14.93 -3.94 16.77
CA VAL A 437 14.96 -5.16 15.94
C VAL A 437 15.34 -6.39 16.77
N ARG A 438 14.37 -7.26 17.03
CA ARG A 438 14.51 -8.43 17.90
C ARG A 438 14.32 -9.74 17.14
N GLN A 439 15.03 -10.76 17.60
CA GLN A 439 14.78 -12.16 17.26
C GLN A 439 14.57 -12.98 18.57
N PRO A 440 13.44 -13.70 18.74
CA PRO A 440 13.17 -14.52 19.93
C PRO A 440 14.11 -15.72 20.08
N SER A 441 14.22 -16.23 21.32
CA SER A 441 15.08 -17.38 21.68
C SER A 441 14.75 -18.64 20.87
N GLY A 442 15.76 -19.40 20.45
CA GLY A 442 15.60 -20.64 19.70
C GLY A 442 15.62 -20.47 18.18
N THR A 443 15.92 -19.27 17.69
CA THR A 443 16.06 -18.96 16.26
C THR A 443 17.43 -18.32 16.01
N SER A 444 18.00 -18.50 14.82
CA SER A 444 19.36 -18.06 14.48
C SER A 444 19.37 -17.20 13.21
N SER A 445 20.07 -16.07 13.25
CA SER A 445 20.47 -15.29 12.08
C SER A 445 22.00 -15.23 11.97
N ILE A 446 22.53 -15.05 10.75
CA ILE A 446 23.98 -14.82 10.58
C ILE A 446 24.35 -13.48 11.23
N ALA A 447 23.51 -12.47 11.05
CA ALA A 447 23.60 -11.18 11.73
C ALA A 447 22.21 -10.51 11.81
N LEU A 448 21.83 -9.99 12.97
CA LEU A 448 20.60 -9.20 13.09
C LEU A 448 20.71 -7.88 12.34
N ILE A 449 21.90 -7.27 12.36
CA ILE A 449 22.22 -6.04 11.63
C ILE A 449 23.58 -6.25 10.97
N ASP A 450 23.63 -6.14 9.65
CA ASP A 450 24.84 -6.28 8.84
C ASP A 450 25.00 -5.05 7.94
N ASP A 451 25.93 -4.16 8.29
CA ASP A 451 26.26 -2.96 7.52
C ASP A 451 27.56 -3.16 6.71
N GLN A 452 27.37 -3.42 5.42
CA GLN A 452 28.41 -3.53 4.40
C GLN A 452 28.49 -2.29 3.50
N SER A 453 27.91 -1.16 3.94
CA SER A 453 28.01 0.10 3.19
C SER A 453 29.42 0.68 3.21
N VAL A 454 29.79 1.36 2.13
CA VAL A 454 31.13 1.99 2.00
C VAL A 454 31.30 3.14 2.99
N ARG A 455 30.20 3.84 3.30
CA ARG A 455 30.14 4.91 4.31
C ARG A 455 29.15 4.48 5.38
N LYS A 456 29.66 3.76 6.38
CA LYS A 456 28.91 3.24 7.55
C LYS A 456 28.27 4.39 8.35
N MET A 457 27.09 4.82 7.93
CA MET A 457 26.26 5.84 8.59
C MET A 457 24.97 5.19 9.10
N THR A 458 25.14 4.23 10.01
CA THR A 458 24.04 3.47 10.61
C THR A 458 23.92 3.83 12.09
N PHE A 459 22.73 4.25 12.50
CA PHE A 459 22.40 4.50 13.90
C PHE A 459 21.57 3.33 14.40
N VAL A 460 22.11 2.57 15.35
CA VAL A 460 21.45 1.40 15.93
C VAL A 460 21.10 1.69 17.38
N ASN A 461 19.81 1.73 17.69
CA ASN A 461 19.26 1.74 19.04
C ASN A 461 18.50 0.43 19.28
N ASN A 462 19.22 -0.69 19.30
CA ASN A 462 18.60 -2.01 19.25
C ASN A 462 18.81 -2.82 20.54
N ALA A 463 18.22 -2.39 21.66
CA ALA A 463 18.33 -3.17 22.90
C ALA A 463 17.14 -3.03 23.85
N PRO A 464 16.80 -4.13 24.58
CA PRO A 464 16.20 -4.03 25.90
C PRO A 464 17.24 -3.84 27.02
N THR A 465 18.54 -4.14 26.83
CA THR A 465 19.54 -4.18 27.94
C THR A 465 20.99 -3.78 27.61
N GLY A 466 21.30 -3.12 26.50
CA GLY A 466 22.69 -2.67 26.25
C GLY A 466 22.93 -2.24 24.81
N ILE A 467 23.42 -1.01 24.63
CA ILE A 467 23.75 -0.43 23.33
C ILE A 467 25.02 -1.11 22.80
N GLU A 468 24.91 -1.92 21.75
CA GLU A 468 26.07 -2.30 20.92
C GLU A 468 26.04 -1.47 19.63
N MET A 469 26.99 -0.53 19.50
CA MET A 469 27.29 0.09 18.21
C MET A 469 28.22 -0.84 17.43
N ALA A 470 27.83 -1.27 16.23
CA ALA A 470 28.77 -1.88 15.29
C ALA A 470 29.87 -0.87 14.89
N ALA A 471 30.99 -1.34 14.32
CA ALA A 471 32.13 -0.52 13.95
C ALA A 471 31.73 0.64 13.01
N ALA A 472 31.62 1.86 13.57
CA ALA A 472 31.34 3.10 12.84
C ALA A 472 32.66 3.81 12.50
N THR A 473 32.84 4.20 11.23
CA THR A 473 33.97 5.05 10.81
C THR A 473 33.46 6.46 10.56
N ILE A 474 33.72 7.38 11.49
CA ILE A 474 33.29 8.77 11.39
C ILE A 474 34.36 9.61 10.67
N LYS A 475 34.09 10.04 9.44
CA LYS A 475 35.07 10.72 8.56
C LYS A 475 34.99 12.26 8.53
N SER A 476 34.27 12.90 9.46
CA SER A 476 34.16 14.37 9.49
C SER A 476 34.02 14.87 10.93
N LEU A 477 35.15 15.18 11.57
CA LEU A 477 35.19 15.72 12.93
C LEU A 477 35.88 17.09 12.89
N THR A 478 35.14 18.15 12.56
CA THR A 478 35.67 19.53 12.55
C THR A 478 34.96 20.50 13.49
N SER A 479 34.17 20.01 14.46
CA SER A 479 33.72 20.83 15.60
C SER A 479 33.17 20.01 16.80
N THR A 480 33.26 20.64 17.97
CA THR A 480 32.58 20.44 19.29
C THR A 480 32.34 19.03 19.86
N ASN A 481 33.19 18.04 19.55
CA ASN A 481 33.09 16.63 19.99
C ASN A 481 32.00 15.85 19.23
N ALA A 482 32.39 15.11 18.19
CA ALA A 482 31.40 14.36 17.40
C ALA A 482 31.23 12.89 17.80
N ILE A 483 32.02 12.40 18.76
CA ILE A 483 31.67 11.23 19.59
C ILE A 483 32.04 11.58 21.01
N THR A 484 31.11 11.42 21.94
CA THR A 484 31.32 11.62 23.38
C THR A 484 30.72 10.41 24.09
N THR A 485 31.50 9.73 24.92
CA THR A 485 30.97 8.76 25.87
C THR A 485 30.82 9.43 27.22
N VAL A 486 29.68 9.22 27.86
CA VAL A 486 29.38 9.75 29.19
C VAL A 486 29.10 8.59 30.14
N ASP A 487 29.64 8.67 31.34
CA ASP A 487 29.25 7.79 32.45
C ASP A 487 27.77 8.06 32.76
N THR A 488 26.94 7.04 32.69
CA THR A 488 25.48 7.20 32.84
C THR A 488 25.05 7.44 34.28
N ALA A 489 25.86 7.09 35.27
CA ALA A 489 25.57 7.33 36.68
C ALA A 489 25.93 8.76 37.11
N THR A 490 26.93 9.37 36.48
CA THR A 490 27.47 10.68 36.88
C THR A 490 27.27 11.78 35.83
N GLY A 491 26.95 11.43 34.59
CA GLY A 491 26.81 12.36 33.46
C GLY A 491 28.14 12.91 32.91
N LEU A 492 29.27 12.41 33.42
CA LEU A 492 30.60 12.93 33.09
C LEU A 492 31.16 12.28 31.82
N THR A 493 31.76 13.08 30.94
CA THR A 493 32.44 12.57 29.73
C THR A 493 33.65 11.71 30.10
N GLN A 494 33.68 10.47 29.62
CA GLN A 494 34.79 9.53 29.81
C GLN A 494 35.82 9.63 28.69
N TRP A 495 35.39 9.74 27.42
CA TRP A 495 36.26 10.04 26.29
C TRP A 495 35.49 10.66 25.12
N PHE A 496 36.19 11.40 24.26
CA PHE A 496 35.61 12.02 23.07
C PHE A 496 36.60 12.13 21.90
N VAL A 497 36.08 12.36 20.68
CA VAL A 497 36.92 12.61 19.49
C VAL A 497 36.64 14.00 18.93
N LYS A 498 37.71 14.77 18.74
CA LYS A 498 37.68 16.14 18.22
C LYS A 498 38.93 16.40 17.38
N ASP A 499 38.78 17.12 16.26
CA ASP A 499 39.90 17.55 15.40
C ASP A 499 40.87 16.41 15.01
N GLY A 500 40.34 15.20 14.78
CA GLY A 500 41.12 14.02 14.40
C GLY A 500 41.93 13.37 15.52
N ARG A 501 41.69 13.73 16.78
CA ARG A 501 42.37 13.19 17.97
C ARG A 501 41.38 12.58 18.97
N VAL A 502 41.83 11.54 19.68
CA VAL A 502 41.07 10.88 20.75
C VAL A 502 41.49 11.49 22.09
N TYR A 503 40.52 11.96 22.86
CA TYR A 503 40.68 12.55 24.18
C TYR A 503 40.02 11.65 25.22
N PHE A 504 40.68 11.44 26.35
CA PHE A 504 40.12 10.76 27.53
C PHE A 504 39.89 11.82 28.61
N GLY A 505 38.68 11.95 29.16
CA GLY A 505 38.33 13.00 30.12
C GLY A 505 37.33 14.06 29.62
N GLY A 506 37.05 15.04 30.48
CA GLY A 506 35.98 16.04 30.30
C GLY A 506 36.30 17.24 29.41
N ASP A 507 37.59 17.50 29.12
CA ASP A 507 38.00 18.66 28.31
C ASP A 507 39.29 18.42 27.52
N THR A 508 39.67 19.40 26.69
CA THR A 508 40.86 19.36 25.81
C THR A 508 42.15 19.82 26.48
N SER A 509 42.08 20.31 27.72
CA SER A 509 43.18 20.94 28.44
C SER A 509 44.00 19.95 29.27
N ALA A 510 43.46 18.77 29.60
CA ALA A 510 44.19 17.70 30.27
C ALA A 510 43.54 16.32 30.03
N PRO A 511 43.90 15.59 28.96
CA PRO A 511 43.36 14.26 28.76
C PRO A 511 43.88 13.31 29.85
N ASN A 512 43.01 12.91 30.77
CA ASN A 512 43.33 12.03 31.89
C ASN A 512 42.85 10.60 31.60
N ILE A 513 43.75 9.62 31.77
CA ILE A 513 43.35 8.21 31.91
C ILE A 513 42.89 8.03 33.37
N GLY A 514 41.60 8.19 33.61
CA GLY A 514 40.97 7.89 34.91
C GLY A 514 39.45 8.02 34.78
N VAL A 515 38.64 7.05 35.15
CA VAL A 515 38.58 6.36 36.46
C VAL A 515 38.38 4.84 36.30
N SER A 516 39.12 4.05 37.10
CA SER A 516 39.22 2.56 37.13
C SER A 516 40.28 1.87 36.25
N GLY A 517 41.46 2.49 36.07
CA GLY A 517 42.65 1.75 35.62
C GLY A 517 43.93 2.47 36.03
N THR A 518 44.76 1.85 36.86
CA THR A 518 46.06 2.39 37.32
C THR A 518 47.18 2.24 36.26
N SER A 519 46.84 1.84 35.03
CA SER A 519 47.81 1.47 33.99
C SER A 519 47.26 1.67 32.58
N LEU A 520 48.07 2.23 31.68
CA LEU A 520 47.91 2.10 30.22
C LEU A 520 48.70 0.85 29.77
N ASN A 521 48.01 -0.26 29.50
CA ASN A 521 48.66 -1.48 29.02
C ASN A 521 48.65 -1.52 27.48
N VAL A 522 49.82 -1.56 26.86
CA VAL A 522 49.98 -1.94 25.44
C VAL A 522 50.25 -3.45 25.41
N ARG A 523 49.58 -4.22 24.55
CA ARG A 523 49.73 -5.68 24.45
C ARG A 523 49.92 -6.15 23.01
N GLU A 524 50.71 -7.18 22.82
CA GLU A 524 50.79 -7.97 21.58
C GLU A 524 50.43 -9.42 21.92
N GLY A 525 49.18 -9.82 21.66
CA GLY A 525 48.65 -11.11 22.11
C GLY A 525 48.58 -11.22 23.65
N ALA A 526 49.13 -12.29 24.21
CA ALA A 526 49.19 -12.51 25.67
C ALA A 526 50.41 -11.81 26.33
N ALA A 527 51.30 -11.20 25.55
CA ALA A 527 52.46 -10.49 26.05
C ALA A 527 52.20 -8.98 26.14
N GLU A 528 52.90 -8.30 27.06
CA GLU A 528 52.96 -6.85 27.07
C GLU A 528 53.74 -6.36 25.83
N GLY A 529 53.18 -5.36 25.16
CA GLY A 529 53.76 -4.72 23.98
C GLY A 529 54.44 -3.41 24.35
N PHE A 530 55.33 -2.93 23.48
CA PHE A 530 56.05 -1.67 23.70
C PHE A 530 55.18 -0.45 23.35
N LEU A 531 55.20 0.58 24.19
CA LEU A 531 54.70 1.91 23.82
C LEU A 531 55.77 2.62 23.00
N GLN A 532 55.61 2.70 21.67
CA GLN A 532 56.51 3.46 20.80
C GLN A 532 56.16 4.94 20.85
N ALA A 533 56.87 5.71 21.67
CA ALA A 533 56.70 7.15 21.82
C ALA A 533 58.06 7.88 21.77
N ALA A 534 58.10 9.08 21.18
CA ALA A 534 59.30 9.93 21.22
C ALA A 534 59.61 10.44 22.64
N GLY A 535 58.60 10.43 23.52
CA GLY A 535 58.75 10.60 24.95
C GLY A 535 57.46 10.35 25.73
N VAL A 536 57.59 10.17 27.03
CA VAL A 536 56.49 10.03 27.99
C VAL A 536 56.57 11.19 28.96
N LEU A 537 55.56 12.04 28.98
CA LEU A 537 55.47 13.19 29.88
C LEU A 537 54.59 12.81 31.07
N LEU A 538 55.02 13.21 32.27
CA LEU A 538 54.45 12.86 33.55
C LEU A 538 54.02 14.14 34.27
N GLY A 539 52.78 14.15 34.76
CA GLY A 539 52.22 15.24 35.55
C GLY A 539 52.02 16.56 34.77
N ALA A 540 51.50 17.57 35.48
CA ALA A 540 51.25 18.90 34.92
C ALA A 540 52.56 19.63 34.57
N ASP A 541 53.65 19.30 35.26
CA ASP A 541 54.96 19.94 35.11
C ASP A 541 55.71 19.49 33.84
N GLN A 542 55.15 18.55 33.06
CA GLN A 542 55.73 18.05 31.80
C GLN A 542 57.15 17.44 31.96
N ILE A 543 57.47 16.92 33.14
CA ILE A 543 58.68 16.14 33.38
C ILE A 543 58.57 14.85 32.57
N GLY A 544 59.59 14.45 31.83
CA GLY A 544 59.41 13.28 30.96
C GLY A 544 60.64 12.49 30.64
N ILE A 545 60.40 11.29 30.11
CA ILE A 545 61.41 10.39 29.55
C ILE A 545 61.41 10.59 28.05
N ARG A 546 62.55 10.96 27.47
CA ARG A 546 62.73 11.23 26.04
C ARG A 546 63.82 10.34 25.47
N TYR A 547 63.82 10.16 24.15
CA TYR A 547 64.87 9.42 23.43
C TYR A 547 65.32 10.18 22.19
N GLY A 548 66.62 10.08 21.86
CA GLY A 548 67.16 10.62 20.61
C GLY A 548 68.68 10.45 20.49
N THR A 549 69.25 11.02 19.44
CA THR A 549 70.71 11.04 19.20
C THR A 549 71.34 12.36 19.64
N GLY A 550 72.64 12.36 19.92
CA GLY A 550 73.40 13.53 20.34
C GLY A 550 73.29 13.87 21.84
N ASN A 551 74.21 14.72 22.32
CA ASN A 551 74.20 15.20 23.69
C ASN A 551 72.98 16.13 23.91
N PRO A 552 72.11 15.85 24.90
CA PRO A 552 70.95 16.70 25.15
C PRO A 552 71.32 18.08 25.73
N GLU A 553 72.51 18.23 26.33
CA GLU A 553 72.95 19.49 26.93
C GLU A 553 73.10 20.61 25.89
N GLY A 554 72.43 21.73 26.12
CA GLY A 554 72.36 22.87 25.22
C GLY A 554 71.44 22.68 24.01
N ILE A 555 70.80 21.51 23.88
CA ILE A 555 69.99 21.15 22.71
C ILE A 555 68.53 20.87 23.09
N VAL A 556 68.29 19.98 24.05
CA VAL A 556 66.94 19.48 24.37
C VAL A 556 66.36 20.23 25.57
N SER A 557 65.31 21.03 25.36
CA SER A 557 64.60 21.70 26.47
C SER A 557 63.70 20.73 27.25
N ALA A 558 63.87 20.67 28.57
CA ALA A 558 62.98 19.93 29.47
C ALA A 558 63.03 20.45 30.92
N PRO A 559 61.97 20.22 31.73
CA PRO A 559 61.97 20.51 33.17
C PRO A 559 62.95 19.63 33.94
N VAL A 560 63.46 20.14 35.06
CA VAL A 560 64.27 19.38 36.03
C VAL A 560 63.52 18.13 36.49
N GLY A 561 64.20 17.00 36.56
CA GLY A 561 63.65 15.65 36.81
C GLY A 561 63.44 14.82 35.55
N SER A 562 63.56 15.42 34.36
CA SER A 562 63.39 14.69 33.09
C SER A 562 64.55 13.73 32.80
N LEU A 563 64.27 12.67 32.05
CA LEU A 563 65.25 11.69 31.57
C LEU A 563 65.43 11.80 30.06
N TYR A 564 66.65 11.64 29.56
CA TYR A 564 66.95 11.52 28.15
C TYR A 564 67.79 10.27 27.89
N LEU A 565 67.21 9.32 27.15
CA LEU A 565 67.82 8.09 26.71
C LEU A 565 68.52 8.35 25.38
N ARG A 566 69.85 8.43 25.42
CA ARG A 566 70.66 8.75 24.25
C ARG A 566 70.99 7.47 23.47
N ALA A 567 70.46 7.39 22.25
CA ALA A 567 70.57 6.25 21.34
C ALA A 567 72.01 5.95 20.88
N ASP A 568 72.77 7.02 20.63
CA ASP A 568 74.17 7.01 20.22
C ASP A 568 75.10 7.31 21.41
N GLY A 569 74.62 7.08 22.64
CA GLY A 569 75.37 7.33 23.85
C GLY A 569 76.57 6.38 23.98
N VAL A 570 77.68 6.90 24.48
CA VAL A 570 78.84 6.10 24.90
C VAL A 570 78.68 5.67 26.37
N PRO A 571 79.48 4.72 26.90
CA PRO A 571 79.39 4.34 28.31
C PRO A 571 79.43 5.56 29.25
N GLY A 572 78.49 5.62 30.20
CA GLY A 572 78.31 6.76 31.11
C GLY A 572 77.62 7.99 30.49
N ALA A 573 77.08 7.87 29.28
CA ALA A 573 76.37 8.94 28.56
C ALA A 573 75.17 8.42 27.73
N THR A 574 74.61 7.27 28.10
CA THR A 574 73.39 6.72 27.48
C THR A 574 72.10 7.17 28.19
N LEU A 575 72.21 7.63 29.44
CA LEU A 575 71.14 8.24 30.21
C LEU A 575 71.58 9.62 30.69
N TYR A 576 70.73 10.62 30.49
CA TYR A 576 70.89 11.93 31.10
C TYR A 576 69.69 12.24 31.99
N VAL A 577 69.97 12.91 33.10
CA VAL A 577 68.96 13.46 34.00
C VAL A 577 69.04 14.97 33.94
N LYS A 578 67.91 15.64 33.80
CA LYS A 578 67.83 17.10 33.92
C LYS A 578 67.89 17.45 35.40
N GLU A 579 68.99 18.01 35.88
CA GLU A 579 69.19 18.24 37.32
C GLU A 579 68.99 19.69 37.74
N SER A 580 69.18 20.63 36.82
CA SER A 580 69.08 22.06 37.13
C SER A 580 68.75 22.88 35.87
N GLY A 581 68.51 24.19 36.02
CA GLY A 581 68.32 25.13 34.90
C GLY A 581 66.93 25.11 34.25
N THR A 582 66.64 26.15 33.45
CA THR A 582 65.41 26.29 32.67
C THR A 582 65.72 26.19 31.18
N GLY A 583 64.92 25.47 30.41
CA GLY A 583 65.17 25.27 28.98
C GLY A 583 66.10 24.09 28.72
N ASN A 584 67.12 24.28 27.86
CA ASN A 584 67.94 23.20 27.30
C ASN A 584 69.29 22.95 28.00
N THR A 585 69.61 23.65 29.09
CA THR A 585 70.90 23.53 29.81
C THR A 585 70.72 23.03 31.24
N GLY A 586 71.61 22.17 31.73
CA GLY A 586 71.57 21.51 33.04
C GLY A 586 71.18 20.02 33.00
N TRP A 587 71.49 19.35 31.90
CA TRP A 587 71.48 17.89 31.75
C TRP A 587 72.82 17.29 32.23
N THR A 588 72.73 16.27 33.05
CA THR A 588 73.87 15.53 33.58
C THR A 588 73.76 14.07 33.17
N ALA A 589 74.83 13.51 32.61
CA ALA A 589 74.89 12.09 32.29
C ALA A 589 74.96 11.22 33.57
N LYS A 590 74.39 10.00 33.54
CA LYS A 590 74.34 9.07 34.67
C LYS A 590 74.91 7.69 34.35
#